data_AF-A0A9E3AGN0-F1
#
_entry.id   AF-A0A9E3AGN0-F1
#
_cell.length_a   1.000
_cell.length_b   1.000
_cell.length_c   1.000
_cell.angle_alpha   90.00
_cell.angle_beta   90.00
_cell.angle_gamma   90.00
#
_symmetry.space_group_name_H-M   'P 1'
#
loop_
_entity.id
_entity.type
_entity.pdbx_description
1 polymer ?
#
loop_
_entity_poly.entity_id
_entity_poly.type
_entity_poly.pdbx_seq_one_letter_code
_entity_poly.pdbx_strand_id
1 'polypeptide(L)'
;ASVVIADEIHDADLGLLSGRPVLLEDADRRKSDELLFHLINMAGAPGGGLLLTARAAPSGWETALPDLRSRLNALAVAELPPPDDVVLEGLLRKFFREHHILPSDDLVAYLLRRIERSAPRAREVVQKLDEAADAEQRPVTRALARQILEIDDETSGLFE
;
A
#
# COMPACT_ATOMS: atom_id res chain seq x y z
N ALA A 1 8.68 17.40 13.38
CA ALA A 1 7.77 18.16 12.51
C ALA A 1 6.55 17.29 12.22
N SER A 2 5.34 17.84 12.19
CA SER A 2 4.13 17.09 11.77
C SER A 2 4.08 17.04 10.24
N VAL A 3 3.95 15.84 9.69
CA VAL A 3 3.78 15.61 8.24
C VAL A 3 2.32 15.84 7.90
N VAL A 4 2.06 16.59 6.82
CA VAL A 4 0.72 16.68 6.25
C VAL A 4 0.53 15.49 5.32
N ILE A 5 -0.43 14.62 5.64
CA ILE A 5 -0.82 13.47 4.81
C ILE A 5 -2.14 13.85 4.14
N ALA A 6 -2.19 13.81 2.82
CA ALA A 6 -3.40 14.12 2.07
C ALA A 6 -3.50 13.21 0.83
N ASP A 7 -4.67 12.61 0.66
CA ASP A 7 -5.02 11.83 -0.53
C ASP A 7 -5.34 12.75 -1.72
N GLU A 8 -5.81 13.98 -1.44
CA GLU A 8 -6.01 15.04 -2.43
C GLU A 8 -5.53 16.38 -1.85
N ILE A 9 -4.67 17.07 -2.62
CA ILE A 9 -4.21 18.43 -2.34
C ILE A 9 -4.74 19.33 -3.44
N HIS A 10 -5.20 20.53 -3.09
CA HIS A 10 -5.65 21.53 -4.05
C HIS A 10 -4.74 22.76 -4.02
N ASP A 11 -4.76 23.58 -5.07
CA ASP A 11 -3.92 24.80 -5.15
C ASP A 11 -4.16 25.77 -3.98
N ALA A 12 -5.39 25.81 -3.46
CA ALA A 12 -5.75 26.62 -2.31
C ALA A 12 -4.98 26.24 -1.01
N ASP A 13 -4.49 25.01 -0.93
CA ASP A 13 -3.77 24.50 0.23
C ASP A 13 -2.29 24.92 0.24
N LEU A 14 -1.73 25.33 -0.90
CA LEU A 14 -0.29 25.59 -1.08
C LEU A 14 0.28 26.55 -0.02
N GLY A 15 -0.46 27.60 0.33
CA GLY A 15 -0.03 28.56 1.36
C GLY A 15 0.13 27.94 2.75
N LEU A 16 -0.69 26.94 3.09
CA LEU A 16 -0.67 26.23 4.38
C LEU A 16 0.42 25.15 4.45
N LEU A 17 0.91 24.71 3.29
CA LEU A 17 1.93 23.66 3.15
C LEU A 17 3.36 24.22 3.14
N SER A 18 3.52 25.51 2.88
CA SER A 18 4.84 26.15 2.83
C SER A 18 5.62 25.97 4.14
N GLY A 19 6.87 25.53 4.03
CA GLY A 19 7.74 25.27 5.18
C GLY A 19 7.39 24.03 6.00
N ARG A 20 6.62 23.09 5.44
CA ARG A 20 6.23 21.84 6.10
C ARG A 20 6.52 20.61 5.22
N PRO A 21 6.79 19.45 5.83
CA PRO A 21 6.87 18.20 5.08
C PRO A 21 5.47 17.72 4.66
N VAL A 22 5.36 17.29 3.41
CA VAL A 22 4.13 16.81 2.78
C VAL A 22 4.33 15.37 2.28
N LEU A 23 3.34 14.52 2.54
CA LEU A 23 3.17 13.21 1.91
C LEU A 23 1.98 13.30 0.95
N LEU A 24 2.24 13.05 -0.33
CA LEU A 24 1.19 12.91 -1.35
C LEU A 24 1.12 11.45 -1.79
N GLU A 25 -0.03 10.84 -1.55
CA GLU A 25 -0.30 9.47 -1.98
C GLU A 25 -0.71 9.41 -3.46
N ASP A 26 -0.43 8.29 -4.15
CA ASP A 26 -0.85 8.01 -5.52
C ASP A 26 -0.57 9.17 -6.52
N ALA A 27 0.60 9.78 -6.41
CA ALA A 27 0.98 10.98 -7.17
C ALA A 27 1.05 10.76 -8.70
N ASP A 28 1.12 9.51 -9.17
CA ASP A 28 1.00 9.14 -10.57
C ASP A 28 -0.42 9.27 -11.13
N ARG A 29 -1.44 9.35 -10.26
CA ARG A 29 -2.85 9.54 -10.63
C ARG A 29 -3.30 11.01 -10.57
N ARG A 30 -2.35 11.93 -10.37
CA ARG A 30 -2.60 13.37 -10.19
C ARG A 30 -3.36 14.00 -11.37
N LYS A 31 -4.06 15.10 -11.06
CA LYS A 31 -4.82 15.90 -12.05
C LYS A 31 -4.12 17.17 -12.51
N SER A 32 -3.09 17.66 -11.79
CA SER A 32 -2.38 18.90 -12.14
C SER A 32 -0.87 18.74 -12.06
N ASP A 33 -0.20 19.16 -13.13
CA ASP A 33 1.25 19.25 -13.22
C ASP A 33 1.78 20.47 -12.45
N GLU A 34 1.04 21.57 -12.49
CA GLU A 34 1.37 22.82 -11.80
C GLU A 34 1.42 22.62 -10.29
N LEU A 35 0.41 21.96 -9.73
CA LEU A 35 0.36 21.65 -8.31
C LEU A 35 1.59 20.84 -7.87
N LEU A 36 1.91 19.75 -8.59
CA LEU A 36 3.06 18.92 -8.27
C LEU A 36 4.38 19.71 -8.41
N PHE A 37 4.49 20.54 -9.44
CA PHE A 37 5.64 21.41 -9.62
C PHE A 37 5.83 22.36 -8.43
N HIS A 38 4.75 22.97 -7.93
CA HIS A 38 4.79 23.80 -6.73
C HIS A 38 5.18 23.01 -5.48
N LEU A 39 4.62 21.82 -5.27
CA LEU A 39 4.98 20.96 -4.13
C LEU A 39 6.48 20.59 -4.15
N ILE A 40 7.02 20.20 -5.30
CA ILE A 40 8.44 19.89 -5.46
C ILE A 40 9.32 21.11 -5.14
N ASN A 41 8.91 22.30 -5.61
CA ASN A 41 9.66 23.53 -5.33
C ASN A 41 9.65 23.89 -3.84
N MET A 42 8.49 23.79 -3.18
CA MET A 42 8.36 24.09 -1.75
C MET A 42 9.13 23.09 -0.88
N ALA A 43 9.29 21.84 -1.32
CA ALA A 43 10.04 20.82 -0.61
C ALA A 43 11.51 21.20 -0.36
N GLY A 44 12.10 22.05 -1.23
CA GLY A 44 13.46 22.55 -1.08
C GLY A 44 13.63 23.71 -0.09
N ALA A 45 12.54 24.31 0.39
CA ALA A 45 12.60 25.40 1.36
C ALA A 45 12.94 24.88 2.78
N PRO A 46 13.53 25.70 3.66
CA PRO A 46 13.77 25.31 5.05
C PRO A 46 12.49 24.82 5.75
N GLY A 47 12.55 23.63 6.36
CA GLY A 47 11.40 22.98 7.00
C GLY A 47 10.46 22.24 6.04
N GLY A 48 10.64 22.41 4.73
CA GLY A 48 9.95 21.67 3.68
C GLY A 48 10.45 20.23 3.53
N GLY A 49 9.63 19.42 2.90
CA GLY A 49 9.95 18.05 2.51
C GLY A 49 8.81 17.47 1.68
N LEU A 50 9.11 16.52 0.81
CA LEU A 50 8.10 15.88 -0.03
C LEU A 50 8.38 14.38 -0.12
N LEU A 51 7.40 13.59 0.26
CA LEU A 51 7.34 12.17 -0.01
C LEU A 51 6.18 11.92 -0.97
N LEU A 52 6.45 11.19 -2.04
CA LEU A 52 5.45 10.79 -3.03
C LEU A 52 5.34 9.27 -3.01
N THR A 53 4.12 8.75 -3.03
CA THR A 53 3.88 7.35 -3.38
C THR A 53 3.26 7.27 -4.77
N ALA A 54 3.48 6.16 -5.46
CA ALA A 54 2.98 5.91 -6.80
C ALA A 54 3.14 4.44 -7.17
N ARG A 55 2.44 4.00 -8.22
CA ARG A 55 2.59 2.66 -8.80
C ARG A 55 3.61 2.65 -9.94
N ALA A 56 3.82 3.78 -10.62
CA ALA A 56 4.84 3.96 -11.64
C ALA A 56 5.97 4.90 -11.19
N ALA A 57 7.19 4.67 -11.69
CA ALA A 57 8.32 5.54 -11.42
C ALA A 57 8.09 6.97 -11.98
N PRO A 58 8.49 8.04 -11.25
CA PRO A 58 8.27 9.43 -11.67
C PRO A 58 8.79 9.80 -13.06
N SER A 59 9.90 9.20 -13.49
CA SER A 59 10.47 9.42 -14.83
C SER A 59 9.55 9.00 -15.97
N GLY A 60 8.66 8.04 -15.72
CA GLY A 60 7.67 7.53 -16.67
C GLY A 60 6.36 8.31 -16.70
N TRP A 61 6.15 9.28 -15.81
CA TRP A 61 4.87 9.99 -15.75
C TRP A 61 4.71 10.91 -16.96
N GLU A 62 3.50 10.98 -17.50
CA GLU A 62 3.17 11.98 -18.51
C GLU A 62 3.12 13.36 -17.87
N THR A 63 3.68 14.35 -18.55
CA THR A 63 3.62 15.77 -18.17
C THR A 63 3.83 16.63 -19.39
N ALA A 64 3.05 17.71 -19.48
CA ALA A 64 3.17 18.72 -20.54
C ALA A 64 4.20 19.81 -20.19
N LEU A 65 4.66 19.89 -18.93
CA LEU A 65 5.59 20.90 -18.44
C LEU A 65 7.05 20.40 -18.56
N PRO A 66 7.89 20.99 -19.41
CA PRO A 66 9.28 20.57 -19.57
C PRO A 66 10.10 20.67 -18.27
N ASP A 67 9.87 21.73 -17.48
CA ASP A 67 10.57 21.92 -16.21
C ASP A 67 10.21 20.83 -15.19
N LEU A 68 8.93 20.41 -15.14
CA LEU A 68 8.50 19.32 -14.28
C LEU A 68 9.16 18.00 -14.71
N ARG A 69 9.25 17.72 -16.02
CA ARG A 69 9.95 16.52 -16.53
C ARG A 69 11.35 16.40 -15.96
N SER A 70 12.12 17.49 -15.99
CA SER A 70 13.49 17.49 -15.46
C SER A 70 13.54 17.16 -13.96
N ARG A 71 12.56 17.67 -13.20
CA ARG A 71 12.48 17.47 -11.75
C ARG A 71 12.07 16.04 -11.40
N LEU A 72 11.09 15.48 -12.10
CA LEU A 72 10.67 14.09 -11.92
C LEU A 72 11.84 13.12 -12.16
N ASN A 73 12.67 13.38 -13.18
CA ASN A 73 13.87 12.59 -13.45
C ASN A 73 14.95 12.73 -12.37
N ALA A 74 14.95 13.82 -11.60
CA ALA A 74 15.92 14.11 -10.56
C ALA A 74 15.47 13.63 -9.16
N LEU A 75 14.23 13.17 -9.00
CA LEU A 75 13.73 12.66 -7.72
C LEU A 75 14.49 11.39 -7.30
N ALA A 76 14.75 11.28 -6.01
CA ALA A 76 15.21 10.02 -5.43
C ALA A 76 14.05 9.01 -5.44
N VAL A 77 14.28 7.84 -6.00
CA VAL A 77 13.28 6.77 -6.12
C VAL A 77 13.73 5.58 -5.27
N ALA A 78 12.84 5.12 -4.39
CA ALA A 78 12.96 3.86 -3.69
C ALA A 78 11.84 2.93 -4.17
N GLU A 79 12.20 1.80 -4.75
CA GLU A 79 11.23 0.81 -5.21
C GLU A 79 10.84 -0.12 -4.07
N LEU A 80 9.53 -0.37 -3.92
CA LEU A 80 9.00 -1.34 -2.97
C LEU A 80 8.44 -2.54 -3.75
N PRO A 81 9.21 -3.63 -3.92
CA PRO A 81 8.72 -4.81 -4.62
C PRO A 81 7.62 -5.51 -3.80
N PRO A 82 6.85 -6.41 -4.44
CA PRO A 82 6.01 -7.35 -3.71
C PRO A 82 6.80 -8.09 -2.62
N PRO A 83 6.18 -8.43 -1.48
CA PRO A 83 6.87 -9.14 -0.41
C PRO A 83 7.39 -10.49 -0.91
N ASP A 84 8.65 -10.79 -0.58
CA ASP A 84 9.16 -12.15 -0.70
C ASP A 84 8.53 -13.07 0.37
N ASP A 85 8.85 -14.36 0.32
CA ASP A 85 8.25 -15.34 1.22
C ASP A 85 8.58 -15.06 2.70
N VAL A 86 9.77 -14.51 3.00
CA VAL A 86 10.20 -14.16 4.37
C VAL A 86 9.37 -12.99 4.90
N VAL A 87 9.21 -11.95 4.10
CA VAL A 87 8.41 -10.78 4.43
C VAL A 87 6.94 -11.16 4.56
N LEU A 88 6.41 -11.95 3.62
CA LEU A 88 5.02 -12.39 3.62
C LEU A 88 4.70 -13.27 4.84
N GLU A 89 5.62 -14.15 5.23
CA GLU A 89 5.48 -14.94 6.46
C GLU A 89 5.40 -14.03 7.69
N GLY A 90 6.32 -13.06 7.79
CA GLY A 90 6.32 -12.08 8.87
C GLY A 90 5.03 -11.27 8.93
N LEU A 91 4.48 -10.88 7.78
CA LEU A 91 3.20 -10.18 7.67
C LEU A 91 2.03 -11.07 8.13
N LEU A 92 1.94 -12.31 7.65
CA LEU A 92 0.90 -13.25 8.08
C LEU A 92 0.91 -13.44 9.59
N ARG A 93 2.08 -13.73 10.17
CA ARG A 93 2.23 -13.90 11.62
C ARG A 93 1.91 -12.62 12.40
N LYS A 94 2.26 -11.44 11.86
CA LYS A 94 1.90 -10.15 12.44
C LYS A 94 0.38 -9.96 12.45
N PHE A 95 -0.29 -10.20 11.33
CA PHE A 95 -1.74 -10.03 11.22
C PHE A 95 -2.48 -11.03 12.11
N PHE A 96 -2.10 -12.30 12.13
CA PHE A 96 -2.71 -13.25 13.07
C PHE A 96 -2.60 -12.80 14.53
N ARG A 97 -1.44 -12.24 14.92
CA ARG A 97 -1.25 -11.71 16.27
C ARG A 97 -2.13 -10.50 16.57
N GLU A 98 -2.44 -9.65 15.60
CA GLU A 98 -3.40 -8.53 15.75
C GLU A 98 -4.81 -9.05 16.08
N HIS A 99 -5.15 -10.26 15.61
CA HIS A 99 -6.39 -10.98 15.94
C HIS A 99 -6.23 -11.94 17.14
N HIS A 100 -5.12 -11.87 17.90
CA HIS A 100 -4.82 -12.76 19.03
C HIS A 100 -4.78 -14.26 18.69
N ILE A 101 -4.55 -14.60 17.42
CA ILE A 101 -4.42 -15.97 16.93
C ILE A 101 -2.94 -16.35 16.88
N LEU A 102 -2.60 -17.52 17.42
CA LEU A 102 -1.30 -18.15 17.21
C LEU A 102 -1.43 -19.20 16.10
N PRO A 103 -1.01 -18.90 14.86
CA PRO A 103 -1.19 -19.83 13.74
C PRO A 103 -0.20 -20.98 13.84
N SER A 104 -0.60 -22.17 13.38
CA SER A 104 0.33 -23.28 13.20
C SER A 104 1.25 -23.04 11.99
N ASP A 105 2.45 -23.62 12.03
CA ASP A 105 3.40 -23.48 10.91
C ASP A 105 2.85 -24.10 9.61
N ASP A 106 2.05 -25.17 9.70
CA ASP A 106 1.37 -25.77 8.54
C ASP A 106 0.33 -24.83 7.91
N LEU A 107 -0.41 -24.06 8.73
CA LEU A 107 -1.33 -23.04 8.23
C LEU A 107 -0.57 -21.91 7.52
N VAL A 108 0.49 -21.39 8.13
CA VAL A 108 1.31 -20.32 7.52
C VAL A 108 1.93 -20.79 6.21
N ALA A 109 2.54 -21.98 6.20
CA ALA A 109 3.14 -22.57 5.00
C ALA A 109 2.11 -22.83 3.89
N TYR A 110 0.88 -23.20 4.25
CA TYR A 110 -0.21 -23.34 3.29
C TYR A 110 -0.60 -22.00 2.67
N LEU A 111 -0.79 -20.97 3.49
CA LEU A 111 -1.16 -19.63 3.03
C LEU A 111 -0.09 -19.05 2.10
N LEU A 112 1.19 -19.13 2.48
CA LEU A 112 2.32 -18.66 1.65
C LEU A 112 2.31 -19.22 0.22
N ARG A 113 1.83 -20.46 0.04
CA ARG A 113 1.77 -21.13 -1.27
C ARG A 113 0.50 -20.84 -2.07
N ARG A 114 -0.55 -20.33 -1.42
CA ARG A 114 -1.90 -20.23 -1.99
C ARG A 114 -2.37 -18.81 -2.19
N ILE A 115 -1.90 -17.86 -1.39
CA ILE A 115 -2.25 -16.45 -1.54
C ILE A 115 -1.25 -15.73 -2.44
N GLU A 116 -1.70 -14.66 -3.07
CA GLU A 116 -0.81 -13.76 -3.80
C GLU A 116 0.19 -13.08 -2.88
N ARG A 117 1.38 -12.76 -3.43
CA ARG A 117 2.43 -12.01 -2.73
C ARG A 117 2.03 -10.54 -2.56
N SER A 118 1.13 -10.29 -1.61
CA SER A 118 0.49 -8.99 -1.40
C SER A 118 0.15 -8.80 0.08
N ALA A 119 0.65 -7.72 0.69
CA ALA A 119 0.35 -7.41 2.08
C ALA A 119 -1.16 -7.14 2.32
N PRO A 120 -1.88 -6.38 1.45
CA PRO A 120 -3.33 -6.28 1.55
C PRO A 120 -4.05 -7.63 1.50
N ARG A 121 -3.69 -8.51 0.56
CA ARG A 121 -4.33 -9.83 0.44
C ARG A 121 -4.08 -10.71 1.65
N ALA A 122 -2.85 -10.71 2.18
CA ALA A 122 -2.52 -11.42 3.41
C ALA A 122 -3.36 -10.95 4.60
N ARG A 123 -3.58 -9.63 4.74
CA ARG A 123 -4.44 -9.08 5.80
C ARG A 123 -5.89 -9.51 5.62
N GLU A 124 -6.42 -9.39 4.40
CA GLU A 124 -7.80 -9.77 4.08
C GLU A 124 -8.07 -11.25 4.39
N VAL A 125 -7.16 -12.15 4.00
CA VAL A 125 -7.31 -13.60 4.26
C VAL A 125 -7.29 -13.90 5.76
N VAL A 126 -6.42 -13.25 6.53
CA VAL A 126 -6.39 -13.40 8.00
C VAL A 126 -7.69 -12.89 8.63
N GLN A 127 -8.18 -11.74 8.18
CA GLN A 127 -9.45 -11.18 8.65
C GLN A 127 -10.62 -12.14 8.37
N LYS A 128 -10.74 -12.66 7.14
CA LYS A 128 -11.77 -13.65 6.77
C LYS A 128 -11.69 -14.92 7.61
N LEU A 129 -10.47 -15.39 7.90
CA LEU A 129 -10.25 -16.57 8.73
C LEU A 129 -10.71 -16.36 10.16
N ASP A 130 -10.41 -15.20 10.74
CA ASP A 130 -10.85 -14.82 12.09
C ASP A 130 -12.38 -14.72 12.16
N GLU A 131 -13.00 -13.99 11.22
CA GLU A 131 -14.46 -13.82 11.14
C GLU A 131 -15.19 -15.18 10.98
N ALA A 132 -14.68 -16.06 10.11
CA ALA A 132 -15.27 -17.38 9.91
C ALA A 132 -15.08 -18.31 11.14
N ALA A 133 -13.92 -18.25 11.79
CA ALA A 133 -13.65 -19.01 12.99
C ALA A 133 -14.57 -18.60 14.16
N ASP A 134 -14.81 -17.31 14.32
CA ASP A 134 -15.75 -16.77 15.30
C ASP A 134 -17.20 -17.19 14.98
N ALA A 135 -17.62 -17.04 13.72
CA ALA A 135 -18.97 -17.43 13.29
C ALA A 135 -19.26 -18.93 13.44
N GLU A 136 -18.29 -19.79 13.11
CA GLU A 136 -18.42 -21.25 13.23
C GLU A 136 -18.04 -21.78 14.63
N GLN A 137 -17.60 -20.90 15.55
CA GLN A 137 -17.12 -21.26 16.88
C GLN A 137 -16.05 -22.38 16.86
N ARG A 138 -15.11 -22.28 15.92
CA ARG A 138 -14.07 -23.30 15.70
C ARG A 138 -12.70 -22.64 15.50
N PRO A 139 -11.59 -23.34 15.80
CA PRO A 139 -10.26 -22.74 15.67
C PRO A 139 -9.87 -22.45 14.22
N VAL A 140 -9.05 -21.42 14.03
CA VAL A 140 -8.39 -21.14 12.75
C VAL A 140 -7.38 -22.25 12.45
N THR A 141 -7.61 -22.96 11.36
CA THR A 141 -6.80 -24.11 10.92
C THR A 141 -6.55 -24.07 9.42
N ARG A 142 -5.58 -24.86 8.95
CA ARG A 142 -5.36 -25.05 7.52
C ARG A 142 -6.62 -25.53 6.77
N ALA A 143 -7.45 -26.36 7.40
CA ALA A 143 -8.70 -26.83 6.81
C ALA A 143 -9.70 -25.67 6.58
N LEU A 144 -9.82 -24.76 7.56
CA LEU A 144 -10.64 -23.55 7.38
C LEU A 144 -10.06 -22.63 6.31
N ALA A 145 -8.75 -22.40 6.31
CA ALA A 145 -8.08 -21.62 5.27
C ALA A 145 -8.34 -22.15 3.87
N ARG A 146 -8.29 -23.49 3.70
CA ARG A 146 -8.60 -24.13 2.43
C ARG A 146 -10.04 -23.85 1.99
N GLN A 147 -11.00 -24.03 2.89
CA GLN A 147 -12.43 -23.79 2.61
C GLN A 147 -12.68 -22.33 2.17
N ILE A 148 -12.09 -21.36 2.86
CA ILE A 148 -12.26 -19.94 2.52
C ILE A 148 -11.61 -19.61 1.17
N LEU A 149 -10.39 -20.09 0.92
CA LEU A 149 -9.69 -19.80 -0.33
C LEU A 149 -10.36 -20.48 -1.54
N GLU A 150 -10.95 -21.67 -1.38
CA GLU A 150 -11.72 -22.32 -2.46
C GLU A 150 -12.97 -21.50 -2.83
N ILE A 151 -13.68 -20.92 -1.86
CA ILE A 151 -14.85 -20.06 -2.11
C ILE A 151 -14.45 -18.74 -2.78
N ASP A 152 -13.34 -18.13 -2.34
CA ASP A 152 -12.81 -16.90 -2.94
C ASP A 152 -12.42 -17.16 -4.42
N ASP A 153 -11.73 -18.26 -4.71
CA ASP A 153 -11.33 -18.66 -6.07
C ASP A 153 -12.56 -18.85 -6.99
N GLU A 154 -13.62 -19.50 -6.50
CA GLU A 154 -14.88 -19.69 -7.24
C GLU A 154 -15.62 -18.36 -7.48
N THR A 155 -15.62 -17.48 -6.48
CA THR A 155 -16.30 -16.19 -6.57
C THR A 155 -15.59 -15.26 -7.56
N SER A 156 -14.25 -15.22 -7.55
CA SER A 156 -13.47 -14.42 -8.49
C SER A 156 -13.66 -14.87 -9.95
N GLY A 157 -13.76 -16.18 -10.20
CA GLY A 157 -14.00 -16.72 -11.55
C GLY A 157 -15.41 -16.48 -12.12
N LEU A 158 -16.36 -16.00 -11.32
CA LEU A 158 -17.71 -15.65 -11.76
C LEU A 158 -17.83 -14.22 -12.30
N PHE A 159 -16.83 -13.37 -12.03
CA PHE A 159 -16.81 -11.96 -12.44
C PHE A 159 -15.75 -11.64 -13.52
N GLU A 160 -15.05 -12.66 -14.03
CA GLU A 160 -14.21 -12.60 -15.24
C GLU A 160 -14.98 -13.08 -16.48
#